data_AF-A0A417L2Q2-F1
#
_entry.id   AF-A0A417L2Q2-F1
#
_cell.length_a   1.000
_cell.length_b   1.000
_cell.length_c   1.000
_cell.angle_alpha   90.00
_cell.angle_beta   90.00
_cell.angle_gamma   90.00
#
_symmetry.space_group_name_H-M   'P 1'
#
loop_
_entity.id
_entity.type
_entity.pdbx_description
1 polymer ?
#
loop_
_entity_poly.entity_id
_entity_poly.type
_entity_poly.pdbx_seq_one_letter_code
_entity_poly.pdbx_strand_id
1 'polypeptide(L)'
;MKFTKEDARKRVLNCAKQYQQNLLHKKLLIIFRERQDNSIRFIEVIFHKRNYQHLTGLELTNTEGKILQHQSKNFYRKCIENKLGLNDVDKVMGGVNFCLGLSRENDVFVPSSALLEDIKKLTASPSQVLAIFEKDIDSELYSTVKHVAKGLNLHHLILPPEINSKISLEHYVYRRK
;
A
#
# COMPACT_ATOMS: atom_id res chain seq x y z
N MET A 1 15.89 13.53 17.14
CA MET A 1 15.67 14.45 16.01
C MET A 1 14.24 14.97 16.09
N LYS A 2 14.02 16.29 16.17
CA LYS A 2 12.67 16.88 16.29
C LYS A 2 12.13 17.11 14.88
N PHE A 3 11.13 16.34 14.45
CA PHE A 3 10.51 16.50 13.13
C PHE A 3 9.72 17.81 13.09
N THR A 4 9.99 18.68 12.12
CA THR A 4 9.25 19.94 11.94
C THR A 4 8.03 19.75 11.02
N LYS A 5 7.07 20.68 11.05
CA LYS A 5 5.96 20.72 10.08
C LYS A 5 6.46 20.82 8.64
N GLU A 6 7.56 21.52 8.41
CA GLU A 6 8.17 21.65 7.08
C GLU A 6 8.80 20.35 6.59
N ASP A 7 9.45 19.59 7.47
CA ASP A 7 10.00 18.28 7.12
C ASP A 7 8.88 17.29 6.77
N ALA A 8 7.80 17.31 7.55
CA ALA A 8 6.61 16.49 7.29
C ALA A 8 5.99 16.84 5.93
N ARG A 9 5.82 18.15 5.64
CA ARG A 9 5.34 18.64 4.35
C ARG A 9 6.20 18.14 3.20
N LYS A 10 7.51 18.36 3.25
CA LYS A 10 8.45 17.90 2.21
C LYS A 10 8.36 16.39 1.98
N ARG A 11 8.29 15.61 3.07
CA ARG A 11 8.17 14.15 2.99
C ARG A 11 6.88 13.73 2.31
N VAL A 12 5.76 14.35 2.65
CA VAL A 12 4.46 14.09 2.02
C VAL A 12 4.49 14.45 0.53
N LEU A 13 5.01 15.61 0.15
CA LEU A 13 5.14 15.98 -1.27
C LEU A 13 5.97 14.96 -2.06
N ASN A 14 7.09 14.51 -1.49
CA ASN A 14 7.94 13.50 -2.13
C ASN A 14 7.27 12.13 -2.21
N CYS A 15 6.63 11.68 -1.13
CA CYS A 15 5.88 10.43 -1.09
C CYS A 15 4.70 10.44 -2.08
N ALA A 16 4.07 11.59 -2.35
CA ALA A 16 2.99 11.68 -3.33
C ALA A 16 3.48 11.40 -4.76
N LYS A 17 4.68 11.87 -5.12
CA LYS A 17 5.33 11.57 -6.41
C LYS A 17 5.67 10.09 -6.52
N GLN A 18 6.26 9.50 -5.46
CA GLN A 18 6.54 8.07 -5.41
C GLN A 18 5.25 7.23 -5.49
N TYR A 19 4.18 7.65 -4.82
CA TYR A 19 2.87 7.01 -4.90
C TYR A 19 2.33 7.03 -6.33
N GLN A 20 2.46 8.16 -7.04
CA GLN A 20 2.06 8.28 -8.44
C GLN A 20 2.83 7.33 -9.35
N GLN A 21 4.15 7.21 -9.15
CA GLN A 21 5.03 6.44 -10.01
C GLN A 21 4.93 4.93 -9.76
N ASN A 22 4.81 4.52 -8.49
CA ASN A 22 4.99 3.13 -8.09
C ASN A 22 3.68 2.40 -7.78
N LEU A 23 2.59 3.13 -7.46
CA LEU A 23 1.36 2.51 -6.96
C LEU A 23 0.13 2.90 -7.80
N LEU A 24 0.05 4.15 -8.23
CA LEU A 24 -1.05 4.60 -9.09
C LEU A 24 -0.98 3.86 -10.43
N HIS A 25 -2.14 3.43 -10.95
CA HIS A 25 -2.27 2.64 -12.18
C HIS A 25 -1.64 1.25 -12.15
N LYS A 26 -1.12 0.83 -10.98
CA LYS A 26 -0.67 -0.54 -10.73
C LYS A 26 -1.70 -1.32 -9.94
N LYS A 27 -1.66 -2.64 -10.10
CA LYS A 27 -2.41 -3.60 -9.30
C LYS A 27 -1.42 -4.54 -8.65
N LEU A 28 -1.56 -4.76 -7.35
CA LEU A 28 -0.74 -5.71 -6.60
C LEU A 28 -1.53 -7.00 -6.37
N LEU A 29 -0.84 -8.14 -6.45
CA LEU A 29 -1.35 -9.44 -6.02
C LEU A 29 -0.52 -9.87 -4.82
N ILE A 30 -1.16 -9.98 -3.66
CA ILE A 30 -0.51 -10.44 -2.43
C ILE A 30 -0.94 -11.88 -2.22
N ILE A 31 0.02 -12.80 -2.34
CA ILE A 31 -0.17 -14.22 -2.05
C ILE A 31 0.30 -14.47 -0.62
N PHE A 32 -0.54 -15.06 0.19
CA PHE A 32 -0.26 -15.34 1.59
C PHE A 32 -0.72 -16.73 2.00
N ARG A 33 -0.13 -17.24 3.07
CA ARG A 33 -0.52 -18.47 3.72
C ARG A 33 -1.33 -18.14 4.97
N GLU A 34 -2.56 -18.64 5.00
CA GLU A 34 -3.43 -18.51 6.15
C GLU A 34 -2.90 -19.38 7.30
N ARG A 35 -2.82 -18.82 8.51
CA ARG A 35 -2.20 -19.53 9.64
C ARG A 35 -3.10 -20.65 10.17
N GLN A 36 -4.42 -20.51 10.01
CA GLN A 36 -5.40 -21.41 10.59
C GLN A 36 -5.44 -22.77 9.89
N ASP A 37 -5.37 -22.79 8.56
CA ASP A 37 -5.53 -23.99 7.74
C ASP A 37 -4.34 -24.26 6.80
N ASN A 38 -3.29 -23.41 6.83
CA ASN A 38 -2.15 -23.43 5.92
C ASN A 38 -2.51 -23.27 4.43
N SER A 39 -3.74 -22.86 4.12
CA SER A 39 -4.17 -22.62 2.74
C SER A 39 -3.43 -21.43 2.15
N ILE A 40 -3.11 -21.53 0.85
CA ILE A 40 -2.56 -20.40 0.09
C ILE A 40 -3.74 -19.62 -0.48
N ARG A 41 -3.83 -18.35 -0.11
CA ARG A 41 -4.86 -17.42 -0.57
C ARG A 41 -4.20 -16.21 -1.19
N PHE A 42 -5.02 -15.39 -1.84
CA PHE A 42 -4.54 -14.14 -2.42
C PHE A 42 -5.56 -13.03 -2.23
N ILE A 43 -5.06 -11.80 -2.27
CA ILE A 43 -5.87 -10.59 -2.46
C ILE A 43 -5.24 -9.76 -3.57
N GLU A 44 -6.11 -9.04 -4.27
CA GLU A 44 -5.69 -8.03 -5.24
C GLU A 44 -5.90 -6.64 -4.64
N VAL A 45 -4.89 -5.77 -4.72
CA VAL A 45 -4.90 -4.43 -4.13
C VAL A 45 -4.66 -3.38 -5.22
N ILE A 46 -5.47 -2.32 -5.24
CA ILE A 46 -5.28 -1.15 -6.10
C ILE A 46 -5.17 0.13 -5.26
N PHE A 47 -4.54 1.14 -5.86
CA PHE A 47 -4.24 2.41 -5.21
C PHE A 47 -4.84 3.55 -6.04
N HIS A 48 -5.80 4.28 -5.46
CA HIS A 48 -6.40 5.46 -6.08
C HIS A 48 -5.88 6.75 -5.46
N LYS A 49 -5.95 7.85 -6.23
CA LYS A 49 -5.65 9.21 -5.75
C LYS A 49 -6.32 9.55 -4.41
N ARG A 50 -7.54 9.06 -4.16
CA ARG A 50 -8.27 9.27 -2.90
C ARG A 50 -7.66 8.54 -1.71
N ASN A 51 -6.94 7.44 -1.91
CA ASN A 51 -6.36 6.66 -0.82
C ASN A 51 -5.11 7.32 -0.23
N TYR A 52 -4.42 8.19 -0.98
CA TYR A 52 -3.14 8.74 -0.54
C TYR A 52 -3.21 9.48 0.79
N GLN A 53 -4.21 10.35 0.99
CA GLN A 53 -4.36 11.10 2.25
C GLN A 53 -4.48 10.16 3.46
N HIS A 54 -5.18 9.04 3.31
CA HIS A 54 -5.35 8.06 4.39
C HIS A 54 -4.01 7.44 4.80
N LEU A 55 -3.06 7.31 3.88
CA LEU A 55 -1.72 6.76 4.16
C LEU A 55 -0.79 7.75 4.86
N THR A 56 -1.09 9.04 4.81
CA THR A 56 -0.23 10.08 5.41
C THR A 56 -0.62 10.38 6.85
N GLY A 57 -1.84 10.02 7.28
CA GLY A 57 -2.38 10.41 8.59
C GLY A 57 -2.54 11.92 8.76
N LEU A 58 -2.69 12.65 7.64
CA LEU A 58 -2.83 14.11 7.63
C LEU A 58 -4.25 14.50 7.27
N GLU A 59 -4.74 15.54 7.93
CA GLU A 59 -6.03 16.15 7.65
C GLU A 59 -5.84 17.56 7.08
N LEU A 60 -6.62 17.88 6.05
CA LEU A 60 -6.71 19.24 5.53
C LEU A 60 -7.56 20.09 6.47
N THR A 61 -7.10 21.30 6.75
CA THR A 61 -7.89 22.29 7.49
C THR A 61 -8.12 23.55 6.67
N ASN A 62 -9.20 24.28 6.99
CA ASN A 62 -9.45 25.60 6.42
C ASN A 62 -8.61 26.66 7.16
N THR A 63 -8.73 27.93 6.75
CA THR A 63 -8.06 29.07 7.39
C THR A 63 -8.42 29.29 8.86
N GLU A 64 -9.51 28.67 9.33
CA GLU A 64 -10.00 28.72 10.71
C GLU A 64 -9.58 27.47 11.53
N GLY A 65 -8.79 26.56 10.96
CA GLY A 65 -8.35 25.31 11.61
C GLY A 65 -9.41 24.20 11.66
N LYS A 66 -10.53 24.35 10.93
CA LYS A 66 -11.58 23.33 10.83
C LYS A 66 -11.20 22.26 9.80
N ILE A 67 -11.31 20.99 10.19
CA ILE A 67 -11.05 19.84 9.31
C ILE A 67 -12.03 19.83 8.13
N LEU A 68 -11.47 19.77 6.93
CA LEU A 68 -12.20 19.66 5.67
C LEU A 68 -12.40 18.19 5.31
N GLN A 69 -13.63 17.70 5.49
CA GLN A 69 -13.98 16.33 5.16
C GLN A 69 -14.08 16.11 3.64
N HIS A 70 -13.89 14.86 3.20
CA HIS A 70 -14.01 14.41 1.80
C HIS A 70 -13.06 15.10 0.80
N GLN A 71 -11.94 15.65 1.27
CA GLN A 71 -10.97 16.36 0.43
C GLN A 71 -9.79 15.51 -0.07
N SER A 72 -9.79 14.18 0.08
CA SER A 72 -8.63 13.32 -0.23
C SER A 72 -8.10 13.44 -1.65
N LYS A 73 -8.99 13.60 -2.64
CA LYS A 73 -8.57 13.87 -4.02
C LYS A 73 -7.90 15.24 -4.17
N ASN A 74 -8.44 16.26 -3.50
CA ASN A 74 -7.89 17.62 -3.52
C ASN A 74 -6.55 17.69 -2.77
N PHE A 75 -6.42 17.01 -1.64
CA PHE A 75 -5.16 16.85 -0.91
C PHE A 75 -4.08 16.25 -1.81
N TYR A 76 -4.39 15.13 -2.47
CA TYR A 76 -3.45 14.51 -3.40
C TYR A 76 -3.06 15.43 -4.56
N ARG A 77 -4.04 16.14 -5.15
CA ARG A 77 -3.78 17.14 -6.20
C ARG A 77 -2.83 18.23 -5.72
N LYS A 78 -3.09 18.83 -4.54
CA LYS A 78 -2.21 19.82 -3.92
C LYS A 78 -0.80 19.27 -3.72
N CYS A 79 -0.65 17.99 -3.34
CA CYS A 79 0.67 17.38 -3.17
C CYS A 79 1.43 17.24 -4.49
N ILE A 80 0.77 16.75 -5.55
CA ILE A 80 1.40 16.60 -6.87
C ILE A 80 1.78 17.96 -7.48
N GLU A 81 0.93 18.98 -7.31
CA GLU A 81 1.18 20.34 -7.80
C GLU A 81 2.16 21.13 -6.91
N ASN A 82 2.68 20.54 -5.82
CA ASN A 82 3.48 21.22 -4.79
C ASN A 82 2.80 22.47 -4.18
N LYS A 83 1.46 22.47 -4.11
CA LYS A 83 0.61 23.55 -3.57
C LYS A 83 0.11 23.29 -2.15
N LEU A 84 0.62 22.27 -1.47
CA LEU A 84 0.30 22.03 -0.06
C LEU A 84 1.03 23.08 0.80
N GLY A 85 0.29 23.97 1.46
CA GLY A 85 0.82 24.97 2.38
C GLY A 85 1.21 24.37 3.73
N LEU A 86 2.03 25.10 4.50
CA LEU A 86 2.36 24.73 5.88
C LEU A 86 1.13 24.80 6.82
N ASN A 87 0.21 25.73 6.54
CA ASN A 87 -1.02 25.93 7.32
C ASN A 87 -2.17 25.04 6.84
N ASP A 88 -1.99 24.28 5.75
CA ASP A 88 -3.01 23.33 5.26
C ASP A 88 -3.06 22.06 6.14
N VAL A 89 -2.09 21.86 7.04
CA VAL A 89 -1.91 20.64 7.84
C VAL A 89 -1.69 20.99 9.31
N ASP A 90 -2.66 20.64 10.15
CA ASP A 90 -2.61 21.00 11.57
C ASP A 90 -1.78 20.06 12.43
N LYS A 91 -1.90 18.75 12.19
CA LYS A 91 -1.26 17.70 13.00
C LYS A 91 -0.50 16.73 12.10
N VAL A 92 0.71 16.41 12.52
CA VAL A 92 1.54 15.36 11.91
C VAL A 92 1.64 14.23 12.93
N MET A 93 1.17 13.05 12.55
CA MET A 93 1.18 11.85 13.39
C MET A 93 1.93 10.74 12.64
N GLY A 94 2.96 10.14 13.24
CA GLY A 94 3.70 9.04 12.60
C GLY A 94 4.87 8.49 13.42
N GLY A 95 5.15 7.20 13.24
CA GLY A 95 6.23 6.43 13.86
C GLY A 95 6.70 5.29 12.94
N VAL A 96 7.33 4.25 13.50
CA VAL A 96 8.07 3.21 12.73
C VAL A 96 7.32 1.89 12.48
N ASN A 97 6.20 1.62 13.16
CA ASN A 97 5.40 0.40 12.95
C ASN A 97 4.08 0.76 12.27
N PHE A 98 3.75 0.12 11.14
CA PHE A 98 2.62 0.50 10.31
C PHE A 98 1.85 -0.72 9.78
N CYS A 99 0.53 -0.72 9.96
CA CYS A 99 -0.41 -1.65 9.34
C CYS A 99 -1.31 -0.91 8.34
N LEU A 100 -1.46 -1.49 7.16
CA LEU A 100 -2.37 -0.98 6.14
C LEU A 100 -3.77 -1.57 6.34
N GLY A 101 -4.75 -0.72 6.64
CA GLY A 101 -6.16 -1.09 6.61
C GLY A 101 -6.64 -1.15 5.16
N LEU A 102 -7.21 -2.29 4.77
CA LEU A 102 -7.74 -2.52 3.44
C LEU A 102 -9.26 -2.68 3.51
N SER A 103 -9.96 -1.98 2.62
CA SER A 103 -11.41 -2.15 2.42
C SER A 103 -11.65 -2.79 1.06
N ARG A 104 -12.61 -3.72 0.99
CA ARG A 104 -12.99 -4.35 -0.27
C ARG A 104 -13.90 -3.41 -1.06
N GLU A 105 -13.55 -3.17 -2.32
CA GLU A 105 -14.38 -2.52 -3.33
C GLU A 105 -14.53 -3.49 -4.50
N ASN A 106 -15.73 -4.04 -4.69
CA ASN A 106 -15.98 -5.14 -5.63
C ASN A 106 -15.04 -6.34 -5.36
N ASP A 107 -14.27 -6.76 -6.36
CA ASP A 107 -13.33 -7.90 -6.28
C ASP A 107 -11.91 -7.51 -5.86
N VAL A 108 -11.66 -6.22 -5.58
CA VAL A 108 -10.33 -5.70 -5.22
C VAL A 108 -10.35 -5.02 -3.86
N PHE A 109 -9.18 -4.88 -3.27
CA PHE A 109 -8.98 -4.15 -2.03
C PHE A 109 -8.33 -2.80 -2.31
N VAL A 110 -8.72 -1.78 -1.53
CA VAL A 110 -8.11 -0.46 -1.55
C VAL A 110 -7.65 -0.05 -0.16
N PRO A 111 -6.58 0.74 -0.03
CA PRO A 111 -6.18 1.30 1.25
C PRO A 111 -7.24 2.25 1.81
N SER A 112 -7.71 1.97 3.02
CA SER A 112 -8.67 2.81 3.74
C SER A 112 -8.07 3.46 4.97
N SER A 113 -7.07 2.83 5.60
CA SER A 113 -6.43 3.37 6.79
C SER A 113 -5.00 2.85 6.96
N ALA A 114 -4.37 3.39 7.99
CA ALA A 114 -2.93 3.47 8.10
C ALA A 114 -2.62 3.52 9.61
N LEU A 115 -2.54 2.35 10.26
CA LEU A 115 -2.48 2.26 11.72
C LEU A 115 -1.03 2.12 12.20
N LEU A 116 -0.67 2.87 13.24
CA LEU A 116 0.68 2.88 13.78
C LEU A 116 0.91 1.79 14.85
N GLU A 117 0.82 0.52 14.47
CA GLU A 117 1.05 -0.60 15.39
C GLU A 117 1.60 -1.83 14.66
N ASP A 118 2.18 -2.78 15.39
CA ASP A 118 2.56 -4.10 14.86
C ASP A 118 1.34 -5.02 14.75
N ILE A 119 1.11 -5.59 13.57
CA ILE A 119 0.00 -6.52 13.29
C ILE A 119 -0.04 -7.70 14.25
N LYS A 120 1.13 -8.16 14.73
CA LYS A 120 1.23 -9.29 15.68
C LYS A 120 0.59 -8.99 17.04
N LYS A 121 0.41 -7.71 17.37
CA LYS A 121 -0.30 -7.28 18.57
C LYS A 121 -1.80 -7.07 18.33
N LEU A 122 -2.21 -6.95 17.07
CA LEU A 122 -3.59 -6.67 16.67
C LEU A 122 -4.37 -7.93 16.29
N THR A 123 -3.68 -9.02 15.94
CA THR A 123 -4.31 -10.32 15.66
C THR A 123 -3.54 -11.47 16.28
N ALA A 124 -4.28 -12.44 16.82
CA ALA A 124 -3.73 -13.68 17.37
C ALA A 124 -3.16 -14.62 16.30
N SER A 125 -3.52 -14.43 15.02
CA SER A 125 -3.12 -15.32 13.92
C SER A 125 -2.70 -14.55 12.66
N PRO A 126 -1.52 -13.91 12.64
CA PRO A 126 -1.05 -13.20 11.46
C PRO A 126 -0.73 -14.19 10.32
N SER A 127 -1.36 -13.98 9.16
CA SER A 127 -1.04 -14.65 7.90
C SER A 127 0.36 -14.31 7.41
N GLN A 128 1.04 -15.27 6.78
CA GLN A 128 2.38 -15.06 6.22
C GLN A 128 2.30 -14.67 4.75
N VAL A 129 2.83 -13.50 4.39
CA VAL A 129 3.00 -13.13 2.96
C VAL A 129 4.07 -14.02 2.34
N LEU A 130 3.71 -14.72 1.27
CA LEU A 130 4.61 -15.59 0.50
C LEU A 130 5.24 -14.83 -0.66
N ALA A 131 4.43 -14.07 -1.40
CA ALA A 131 4.89 -13.29 -2.54
C ALA A 131 4.00 -12.08 -2.79
N ILE A 132 4.59 -11.03 -3.38
CA ILE A 132 3.86 -9.88 -3.90
C ILE A 132 4.25 -9.70 -5.36
N PHE A 133 3.25 -9.70 -6.22
CA PHE A 133 3.40 -9.38 -7.63
C PHE A 133 2.76 -8.03 -7.95
N GLU A 134 3.21 -7.42 -9.03
CA GLU A 134 2.70 -6.19 -9.61
C GLU A 134 2.42 -6.40 -11.10
N LYS A 135 1.37 -5.72 -11.57
CA LYS A 135 1.12 -5.44 -12.99
C LYS A 135 0.57 -4.04 -13.18
N ASP A 136 0.64 -3.55 -14.42
CA ASP A 136 -0.20 -2.44 -14.85
C ASP A 136 -1.68 -2.85 -14.88
N ILE A 137 -2.58 -1.91 -14.61
CA ILE A 137 -4.02 -2.16 -14.62
C ILE A 137 -4.47 -2.78 -15.96
N ASP A 138 -3.90 -2.32 -17.07
CA ASP A 138 -4.23 -2.73 -18.43
C ASP A 138 -3.54 -4.04 -18.86
N SER A 139 -2.58 -4.55 -18.07
CA SER A 139 -1.95 -5.85 -18.35
C SER A 139 -2.82 -7.00 -17.90
N GLU A 140 -2.80 -8.13 -18.60
CA GLU A 140 -3.56 -9.32 -18.18
C GLU A 140 -2.89 -10.04 -17.00
N LEU A 141 -1.58 -10.29 -17.11
CA LEU A 141 -0.83 -11.10 -16.16
C LEU A 141 0.06 -10.28 -15.22
N TYR A 142 0.25 -10.81 -14.02
CA TYR A 142 1.21 -10.36 -13.03
C TYR A 142 2.61 -10.90 -13.34
N SER A 143 3.48 -10.07 -13.89
CA SER A 143 4.83 -10.45 -14.32
C SER A 143 5.96 -9.91 -13.44
N THR A 144 5.70 -8.86 -12.66
CA THR A 144 6.74 -8.20 -11.84
C THR A 144 6.68 -8.68 -10.40
N VAL A 145 7.72 -9.37 -9.94
CA VAL A 145 7.82 -9.83 -8.55
C VAL A 145 8.43 -8.72 -7.68
N LYS A 146 7.69 -8.22 -6.69
CA LYS A 146 8.16 -7.21 -5.72
C LYS A 146 8.69 -7.81 -4.43
N HIS A 147 8.16 -8.95 -4.03
CA HIS A 147 8.56 -9.63 -2.81
C HIS A 147 8.40 -11.13 -2.94
N VAL A 148 9.31 -11.88 -2.33
CA VAL A 148 9.21 -13.32 -2.09
C VAL A 148 9.75 -13.60 -0.69
N ALA A 149 9.06 -14.45 0.08
CA ALA A 149 9.48 -14.87 1.40
C ALA A 149 10.86 -15.54 1.35
N LYS A 150 11.67 -15.36 2.41
CA LYS A 150 13.03 -15.90 2.46
C LYS A 150 13.00 -17.43 2.32
N GLY A 151 13.88 -17.96 1.46
CA GLY A 151 13.98 -19.40 1.20
C GLY A 151 12.93 -19.99 0.26
N LEU A 152 11.94 -19.20 -0.18
CA LEU A 152 10.87 -19.67 -1.07
C LEU A 152 11.28 -19.53 -2.54
N ASN A 153 11.22 -20.63 -3.29
CA ASN A 153 11.34 -20.62 -4.75
C ASN A 153 9.95 -20.77 -5.36
N LEU A 154 9.51 -19.75 -6.12
CA LEU A 154 8.18 -19.75 -6.73
C LEU A 154 7.99 -20.84 -7.79
N HIS A 155 9.06 -21.30 -8.46
CA HIS A 155 8.97 -22.40 -9.42
C HIS A 155 8.59 -23.74 -8.79
N HIS A 156 8.85 -23.91 -7.49
CA HIS A 156 8.56 -25.15 -6.75
C HIS A 156 7.35 -25.03 -5.83
N LEU A 157 6.70 -23.86 -5.79
CA LEU A 157 5.53 -23.64 -4.95
C LEU A 157 4.28 -24.10 -5.69
N ILE A 158 3.54 -25.03 -5.09
CA ILE A 158 2.23 -25.44 -5.61
C ILE A 158 1.23 -24.33 -5.26
N LEU A 159 0.85 -23.55 -6.27
CA LEU A 159 -0.14 -22.50 -6.16
C LEU A 159 -1.51 -23.00 -6.65
N PRO A 160 -2.62 -22.56 -6.02
CA PRO A 160 -3.97 -22.75 -6.54
C PRO A 160 -4.11 -22.36 -8.03
N PRO A 161 -4.96 -23.05 -8.82
CA PRO A 161 -5.14 -22.75 -10.25
C PRO A 161 -5.52 -21.29 -10.53
N GLU A 162 -6.32 -20.68 -9.64
CA GLU A 162 -6.75 -19.28 -9.71
C GLU A 162 -5.58 -18.28 -9.65
N ILE A 163 -4.50 -18.64 -8.93
CA ILE A 163 -3.29 -17.82 -8.85
C ILE A 163 -2.41 -18.09 -10.07
N ASN A 164 -2.24 -19.36 -10.46
CA ASN A 164 -1.42 -19.73 -11.62
C ASN A 164 -1.93 -19.11 -12.93
N SER A 165 -3.24 -18.95 -13.08
CA SER A 165 -3.83 -18.28 -14.26
C SER A 165 -3.63 -16.76 -14.27
N LYS A 166 -3.19 -16.16 -13.16
CA LYS A 166 -2.99 -14.71 -13.02
C LYS A 166 -1.53 -14.29 -13.14
N ILE A 167 -0.56 -15.16 -12.90
CA ILE A 167 0.86 -14.79 -12.80
C ILE A 167 1.67 -15.31 -13.98
N SER A 168 2.74 -14.60 -14.34
CA SER A 168 3.81 -15.08 -15.20
C SER A 168 5.13 -15.07 -14.43
N LEU A 169 5.84 -16.21 -14.46
CA LEU A 169 7.16 -16.37 -13.85
C LEU A 169 8.31 -16.29 -14.86
N GLU A 170 8.04 -15.89 -16.11
CA GLU A 170 9.02 -15.85 -17.20
C GLU A 170 10.28 -15.04 -16.83
N HIS A 171 10.10 -13.91 -16.15
CA HIS A 171 11.19 -13.02 -15.73
C HIS A 171 11.63 -13.22 -14.28
N TYR A 172 11.11 -14.23 -13.58
CA TYR A 172 11.46 -14.49 -12.20
C TYR A 172 12.78 -15.26 -12.11
N VAL A 173 13.76 -14.71 -11.39
CA VAL A 173 15.03 -15.38 -11.11
C VAL A 173 15.14 -15.62 -9.62
N TYR A 174 15.15 -16.89 -9.22
CA TYR A 174 15.38 -17.26 -7.83
C TYR A 174 16.83 -16.91 -7.43
N ARG A 175 16.97 -16.02 -6.45
CA ARG A 175 18.25 -15.73 -5.81
C ARG A 175 18.17 -16.16 -4.36
N ARG A 176 18.91 -17.21 -4.01
CA ARG A 176 19.00 -17.71 -2.62
C ARG A 176 19.66 -16.62 -1.76
N LYS A 177 18.88 -15.99 -0.88
CA LYS A 177 19.33 -15.00 0.11
C LYS A 177 19.54 -15.64 1.48
#